data_AF-A0A1E1WU45-F1
#
_entry.id   AF-A0A1E1WU45-F1
#
_cell.length_a   1.000
_cell.length_b   1.000
_cell.length_c   1.000
_cell.angle_alpha   90.00
_cell.angle_beta   90.00
_cell.angle_gamma   90.00
#
_symmetry.space_group_name_H-M   'P 1'
#
loop_
_entity.id
_entity.type
_entity.pdbx_description
1 polymer ?
#
loop_
_entity_poly.entity_id
_entity_poly.type
_entity_poly.pdbx_seq_one_letter_code
_entity_poly.pdbx_strand_id
1 'polypeptide(L)'
;MPVKCSACCKYMSVIEGIVCPSCKESNHRSCVNIPKDAQVHSSWLCPSCKARLPTRNENSTPLRGMSAAYVLDASMSEPTVVTQPASIELDDTAGVLNNTALDNTVECGGPESDLSTELRQFREEMRRTREEFRAFRQDMQDLRALVSSCDTRLSKLETRVDEMERIAGMGGDGAHGELIGMLESTVAQLRQDLDDRDQELLLNDIEISGVPEENGESVAHLVTACAAKLGVTVDERDIVRCMR
;
A
#
# COMPACT_ATOMS: atom_id res chain seq x y z
N MET A 1 24.28 17.54 -10.00
CA MET A 1 23.92 16.27 -10.68
C MET A 1 22.61 15.75 -10.10
N PRO A 2 21.67 15.28 -10.93
CA PRO A 2 20.40 14.77 -10.45
C PRO A 2 20.62 13.45 -9.69
N VAL A 3 20.18 13.40 -8.43
CA VAL A 3 20.32 12.23 -7.56
C VAL A 3 19.17 11.26 -7.85
N LYS A 4 19.46 9.97 -8.00
CA LYS A 4 18.46 8.92 -8.19
C LYS A 4 18.18 8.20 -6.88
N CYS A 5 16.92 7.81 -6.69
CA CYS A 5 16.49 7.00 -5.56
C CYS A 5 16.89 5.54 -5.75
N SER A 6 17.62 4.97 -4.79
CA SER A 6 17.98 3.54 -4.84
C SER A 6 16.79 2.59 -4.66
N ALA A 7 15.68 3.05 -4.07
CA ALA A 7 14.48 2.24 -3.87
C ALA A 7 13.51 2.23 -5.07
N CYS A 8 13.35 3.34 -5.79
CA CYS A 8 12.37 3.46 -6.88
C CYS A 8 12.96 3.87 -8.23
N CYS A 9 14.28 4.05 -8.31
CA CYS A 9 15.04 4.43 -9.52
C CYS A 9 14.64 5.77 -10.18
N LYS A 10 13.73 6.54 -9.56
CA LYS A 10 13.32 7.88 -10.03
C LYS A 10 14.28 8.96 -9.51
N TYR A 11 14.39 10.05 -10.26
CA TYR A 11 15.13 11.24 -9.84
C TYR A 11 14.44 11.95 -8.67
N MET A 12 15.23 12.47 -7.73
CA MET A 12 14.73 13.15 -6.54
C MET A 12 15.16 14.62 -6.49
N SER A 13 14.32 15.45 -5.88
CA SER A 13 14.71 16.80 -5.47
C SER A 13 15.66 16.72 -4.27
N VAL A 14 16.60 17.66 -4.16
CA VAL A 14 17.63 17.67 -3.09
C VAL A 14 17.02 17.71 -1.68
N ILE A 15 15.80 18.23 -1.56
CA ILE A 15 15.08 18.44 -0.29
C ILE A 15 14.34 17.16 0.17
N GLU A 16 13.96 16.28 -0.75
CA GLU A 16 13.17 15.07 -0.45
C GLU A 16 14.01 13.79 -0.27
N GLY A 17 15.33 13.92 -0.40
CA GLY A 17 16.28 12.82 -0.28
C GLY A 17 16.79 12.60 1.14
N ILE A 18 16.94 11.34 1.52
CA ILE A 18 17.72 10.92 2.69
C ILE A 18 18.87 10.02 2.26
N VAL A 19 20.05 10.24 2.84
CA VAL A 19 21.27 9.47 2.55
C VAL A 19 21.53 8.49 3.69
N CYS A 20 21.76 7.22 3.35
CA CYS A 20 22.18 6.23 4.33
C CYS A 20 23.65 6.46 4.73
N PRO A 21 23.99 6.59 6.02
CA PRO A 21 25.37 6.78 6.46
C PRO A 21 26.26 5.56 6.19
N SER A 22 25.67 4.36 6.08
CA SER A 22 26.43 3.12 5.83
C SER A 22 26.77 2.89 4.35
N CYS A 23 25.79 2.98 3.44
CA CYS A 23 26.02 2.74 2.00
C CYS A 23 26.12 4.01 1.15
N LYS A 24 25.88 5.21 1.71
CA LYS A 24 25.85 6.51 1.01
C LYS A 24 24.82 6.61 -0.11
N GLU A 25 23.91 5.64 -0.22
CA GLU A 25 22.82 5.66 -1.18
C GLU A 25 21.73 6.64 -0.75
N SER A 26 21.16 7.33 -1.75
CA SER A 26 20.10 8.31 -1.57
C SER A 26 18.73 7.67 -1.85
N ASN A 27 17.76 7.93 -0.99
CA ASN A 27 16.40 7.42 -1.13
C ASN A 27 15.39 8.53 -0.89
N HIS A 28 14.22 8.47 -1.53
CA HIS A 28 13.10 9.33 -1.13
C HIS A 28 12.67 8.96 0.29
N ARG A 29 12.38 9.96 1.11
CA ARG A 29 11.80 9.74 2.46
C ARG A 29 10.54 8.87 2.40
N SER A 30 9.68 9.10 1.40
CA SER A 30 8.48 8.29 1.14
C SER A 30 8.79 6.83 0.79
N CYS A 31 9.83 6.56 0.00
CA CYS A 31 10.21 5.19 -0.37
C CYS A 31 10.75 4.37 0.81
N VAL A 32 11.23 5.03 1.87
CA VAL A 32 11.74 4.36 3.09
C VAL A 32 10.83 4.57 4.30
N ASN A 33 9.56 4.97 4.09
CA ASN A 33 8.54 5.17 5.13
C ASN A 33 8.93 6.19 6.22
N ILE A 34 9.62 7.26 5.84
CA ILE A 34 9.94 8.38 6.73
C ILE A 34 9.00 9.55 6.40
N PRO A 35 8.22 10.07 7.38
CA PRO A 35 7.40 11.26 7.18
C PRO A 35 8.23 12.47 6.75
N LYS A 36 7.64 13.39 6.00
CA LYS A 36 8.33 14.60 5.49
C LYS A 36 8.96 15.42 6.63
N ASP A 37 8.29 15.50 7.78
CA ASP A 37 8.69 16.35 8.91
C ASP A 37 9.43 15.62 10.05
N ALA A 38 9.67 14.31 9.91
CA ALA A 38 10.31 13.54 10.97
C ALA A 38 11.83 13.84 11.06
N GLN A 39 12.34 14.16 12.25
CA GLN A 39 13.78 14.19 12.47
C GLN A 39 14.35 12.78 12.43
N VAL A 40 15.37 12.55 11.61
CA VAL A 40 15.99 11.24 11.45
C VAL A 40 17.31 11.22 12.22
N HIS A 41 17.44 10.27 13.13
CA HIS A 41 18.66 10.09 13.91
C HIS A 41 19.84 9.66 13.02
N SER A 42 21.05 10.07 13.36
CA SER A 42 22.28 9.76 12.61
C SER A 42 22.60 8.27 12.51
N SER A 43 21.97 7.44 13.35
CA SER A 43 22.07 5.98 13.32
C SER A 43 21.07 5.31 12.37
N TRP A 44 20.29 6.07 11.61
CA TRP A 44 19.34 5.51 10.65
C TRP A 44 20.06 4.75 9.53
N LEU A 45 19.49 3.62 9.13
CA LEU A 45 20.01 2.78 8.05
C LEU A 45 18.89 2.53 7.04
N CYS A 46 19.24 2.52 5.75
CA CYS A 46 18.30 2.11 4.71
C CYS A 46 17.88 0.64 4.91
N PRO A 47 16.72 0.22 4.37
CA PRO A 47 16.21 -1.16 4.51
C PRO A 47 17.24 -2.23 4.12
N SER A 48 17.99 -1.98 3.04
CA SER A 48 19.04 -2.89 2.54
C SER A 48 20.21 -3.03 3.52
N CYS A 49 20.62 -1.94 4.19
CA CYS A 49 21.68 -2.00 5.20
C CYS A 49 21.19 -2.60 6.51
N LYS A 50 19.94 -2.31 6.90
CA LYS A 50 19.31 -2.91 8.08
C LYS A 50 19.18 -4.43 7.96
N ALA A 51 18.86 -4.94 6.77
CA ALA A 51 18.76 -6.38 6.51
C ALA A 51 20.12 -7.11 6.52
N ARG A 52 21.24 -6.38 6.39
CA ARG A 52 22.60 -6.95 6.40
C ARG A 52 23.24 -7.01 7.79
N LEU A 53 22.62 -6.40 8.80
CA LEU A 53 23.08 -6.54 10.17
C LEU A 53 22.73 -7.95 10.67
N PRO A 54 23.65 -8.63 11.41
CA PRO A 54 23.31 -9.87 12.08
C PRO A 54 22.08 -9.63 12.94
N THR A 55 20.97 -10.28 12.60
CA THR A 55 19.82 -10.37 13.49
C THR A 55 20.29 -11.14 14.70
N ARG A 56 20.62 -10.40 15.77
CA ARG A 56 20.78 -10.99 17.10
C ARG A 56 19.56 -11.87 17.30
N ASN A 57 19.77 -13.17 17.51
CA ASN A 57 18.69 -14.04 17.91
C ASN A 57 18.23 -13.49 19.26
N GLU A 58 17.09 -12.84 19.23
CA GLU A 58 16.25 -12.64 20.40
C GLU A 58 15.00 -13.39 19.96
N ASN A 59 14.70 -14.49 20.65
CA ASN A 59 13.55 -15.37 20.42
C ASN A 59 12.21 -14.66 20.73
N SER A 60 12.06 -13.44 20.23
CA SER A 60 10.90 -12.59 20.41
C SER A 60 10.88 -11.65 19.21
N THR A 61 10.37 -12.12 18.08
CA THR A 61 9.78 -11.18 17.12
C THR A 61 8.42 -11.69 16.66
N PRO A 62 7.36 -10.92 16.97
CA PRO A 62 6.02 -11.18 16.48
C PRO A 62 5.96 -10.93 14.97
N LEU A 63 5.13 -11.71 14.28
CA LEU A 63 4.78 -11.49 12.89
C LEU A 63 4.19 -10.10 12.71
N ARG A 64 4.69 -9.37 11.70
CA ARG A 64 4.34 -7.99 11.38
C ARG A 64 2.87 -7.88 10.93
N GLY A 65 2.01 -7.43 11.85
CA GLY A 65 0.77 -6.70 11.61
C GLY A 65 0.84 -5.36 12.35
N MET A 66 0.33 -4.30 11.73
CA MET A 66 0.48 -2.89 12.14
C MET A 66 0.10 -2.57 13.60
N SER A 67 0.99 -1.90 14.34
CA SER A 67 0.71 -0.65 15.09
C SER A 67 1.92 -0.32 15.99
N ALA A 68 2.43 0.90 15.89
CA ALA A 68 3.31 1.47 16.89
C ALA A 68 2.50 2.49 17.71
N ALA A 69 2.32 2.25 19.00
CA ALA A 69 2.10 3.30 19.99
C ALA A 69 2.37 2.81 21.42
N TYR A 70 3.44 3.37 21.99
CA TYR A 70 3.71 3.66 23.40
C TYR A 70 3.98 2.55 24.43
N VAL A 71 5.24 2.54 24.87
CA VAL A 71 5.74 2.02 26.15
C VAL A 71 5.65 3.15 27.18
N LEU A 72 5.00 2.89 28.31
CA LEU A 72 5.18 3.55 29.61
C LEU A 72 5.49 2.39 30.58
N ASP A 73 6.76 2.23 30.91
CA ASP A 73 7.40 2.67 32.16
C ASP A 73 7.28 1.62 33.26
N ALA A 74 8.44 1.32 33.84
CA ALA A 74 8.68 0.28 34.81
C ALA A 74 8.63 0.89 36.21
N SER A 75 7.87 0.30 37.13
CA SER A 75 8.14 0.45 38.56
C SER A 75 7.56 -0.70 39.40
N MET A 76 8.49 -1.41 40.05
CA MET A 76 8.49 -1.93 41.43
C MET A 76 7.30 -2.78 41.95
N SER A 77 7.61 -3.96 42.49
CA SER A 77 7.49 -4.33 43.94
C SER A 77 7.36 -5.86 44.16
N GLU A 78 8.19 -6.45 45.01
CA GLU A 78 7.89 -7.67 45.79
C GLU A 78 6.67 -7.44 46.74
N PRO A 79 5.92 -8.46 47.22
CA PRO A 79 6.27 -9.30 48.39
C PRO A 79 5.83 -10.80 48.29
N THR A 80 6.54 -11.80 48.82
CA THR A 80 6.59 -12.36 50.20
C THR A 80 5.40 -13.27 50.64
N VAL A 81 5.68 -14.59 50.74
CA VAL A 81 5.31 -15.60 51.79
C VAL A 81 3.84 -16.06 51.99
N VAL A 82 3.67 -17.40 52.08
CA VAL A 82 3.07 -18.23 53.20
C VAL A 82 2.94 -19.69 52.69
N THR A 83 3.78 -20.67 53.08
CA THR A 83 3.68 -21.61 54.24
C THR A 83 2.40 -22.48 54.17
N GLN A 84 2.38 -23.83 54.16
CA GLN A 84 2.98 -24.81 55.07
C GLN A 84 2.62 -26.27 54.62
N PRO A 85 3.44 -27.29 54.88
CA PRO A 85 3.05 -28.72 54.88
C PRO A 85 3.06 -29.32 56.30
N ALA A 86 2.17 -30.27 56.58
CA ALA A 86 2.02 -30.98 57.86
C ALA A 86 1.05 -32.18 57.65
N SER A 87 1.14 -33.40 58.23
CA SER A 87 2.14 -34.13 59.02
C SER A 87 1.57 -35.55 59.36
N ILE A 88 2.45 -36.58 59.45
CA ILE A 88 2.57 -37.72 60.43
C ILE A 88 1.38 -38.76 60.47
N GLU A 89 1.52 -40.10 60.61
CA GLU A 89 2.18 -40.92 61.64
C GLU A 89 2.35 -42.44 61.27
N LEU A 90 3.51 -43.01 61.67
CA LEU A 90 3.81 -44.32 62.36
C LEU A 90 3.44 -45.67 61.67
N ASP A 91 4.18 -46.79 61.80
CA ASP A 91 5.03 -47.29 62.89
C ASP A 91 5.98 -48.43 62.43
N ASP A 92 7.00 -48.68 63.25
CA ASP A 92 8.04 -49.72 63.21
C ASP A 92 7.51 -51.17 63.35
N THR A 93 8.13 -52.13 62.65
CA THR A 93 8.62 -53.37 63.29
C THR A 93 9.70 -54.03 62.44
N ALA A 94 10.91 -54.10 62.99
CA ALA A 94 11.99 -54.95 62.52
C ALA A 94 11.68 -56.42 62.87
N GLY A 95 11.72 -57.30 61.86
CA GLY A 95 11.61 -58.75 62.00
C GLY A 95 12.60 -59.41 61.05
N VAL A 96 13.65 -59.96 61.62
CA VAL A 96 14.79 -60.68 61.03
C VAL A 96 14.35 -61.94 60.27
N LEU A 97 15.25 -62.44 59.40
CA LEU A 97 15.36 -63.76 58.72
C LEU A 97 15.05 -63.69 57.20
N ASN A 98 15.88 -64.15 56.26
CA ASN A 98 17.14 -64.88 56.27
C ASN A 98 17.79 -64.77 54.86
N ASN A 99 19.11 -64.79 54.78
CA ASN A 99 19.91 -64.86 53.55
C ASN A 99 20.07 -66.33 53.10
N THR A 100 19.81 -66.62 51.83
CA THR A 100 20.38 -67.76 51.07
C THR A 100 20.22 -67.43 49.58
N ALA A 101 21.28 -67.05 48.87
CA ALA A 101 22.30 -67.91 48.25
C ALA A 101 21.89 -68.35 46.83
N LEU A 102 22.78 -68.04 45.87
CA LEU A 102 22.82 -68.41 44.45
C LEU A 102 21.74 -67.81 43.53
N ASP A 103 22.16 -66.86 42.68
CA ASP A 103 22.05 -67.14 41.24
C ASP A 103 23.22 -66.52 40.45
N ASN A 104 24.06 -67.40 39.90
CA ASN A 104 24.97 -67.11 38.80
C ASN A 104 24.26 -67.64 37.55
N THR A 105 23.50 -66.79 36.88
CA THR A 105 22.99 -67.05 35.52
C THR A 105 23.31 -65.82 34.69
N VAL A 106 24.39 -65.89 33.91
CA VAL A 106 24.28 -65.99 32.44
C VAL A 106 23.35 -64.90 31.90
N GLU A 107 23.94 -63.85 31.34
CA GLU A 107 23.27 -62.90 30.46
C GLU A 107 22.65 -63.64 29.26
N CYS A 108 21.44 -64.15 29.45
CA CYS A 108 20.54 -64.52 28.36
C CYS A 108 19.43 -63.48 28.36
N GLY A 109 19.48 -62.54 27.41
CA GLY A 109 18.36 -61.66 27.11
C GLY A 109 17.13 -62.51 26.81
N GLY A 110 16.27 -62.68 27.80
CA GLY A 110 15.03 -63.44 27.69
C GLY A 110 13.93 -62.62 26.99
N PRO A 111 12.88 -63.27 26.49
CA PRO A 111 11.73 -62.62 25.83
C PRO A 111 11.03 -61.57 26.70
N GLU A 112 11.22 -61.57 28.02
CA GLU A 112 10.75 -60.49 28.92
C GLU A 112 11.52 -59.17 28.74
N SER A 113 12.83 -59.22 28.44
CA SER A 113 13.62 -58.03 28.13
C SER A 113 13.10 -57.39 26.83
N ASP A 114 12.83 -58.20 25.81
CA ASP A 114 12.30 -57.74 24.52
C ASP A 114 10.86 -57.21 24.63
N LEU A 115 9.99 -57.85 25.44
CA LEU A 115 8.66 -57.31 25.70
C LEU A 115 8.72 -55.97 26.45
N SER A 116 9.68 -55.80 27.35
CA SER A 116 9.86 -54.55 28.10
C SER A 116 10.36 -53.39 27.21
N THR A 117 11.17 -53.69 26.19
CA THR A 117 11.63 -52.70 25.21
C THR A 117 10.53 -52.32 24.23
N GLU A 118 9.73 -53.29 23.74
CA GLU A 118 8.55 -53.04 22.90
C GLU A 118 7.48 -52.21 23.63
N LEU A 119 7.19 -52.52 24.91
CA LEU A 119 6.23 -51.74 25.71
C LEU A 119 6.71 -50.28 25.93
N ARG A 120 8.04 -50.08 26.02
CA ARG A 120 8.65 -48.76 26.13
C ARG A 120 8.55 -48.00 24.81
N GLN A 121 8.81 -48.66 23.68
CA GLN A 121 8.66 -48.09 22.35
C GLN A 121 7.20 -47.70 22.08
N PHE A 122 6.25 -48.57 22.38
CA PHE A 122 4.82 -48.28 22.25
C PHE A 122 4.37 -47.09 23.12
N ARG A 123 4.89 -46.98 24.35
CA ARG A 123 4.62 -45.82 25.22
C ARG A 123 5.16 -44.53 24.63
N GLU A 124 6.33 -44.59 24.02
CA GLU A 124 6.97 -43.44 23.38
C GLU A 124 6.24 -43.04 22.08
N GLU A 125 5.80 -44.00 21.26
CA GLU A 125 4.94 -43.74 20.11
C GLU A 125 3.62 -43.12 20.52
N MET A 126 2.96 -43.64 21.55
CA MET A 126 1.73 -43.04 22.10
C MET A 126 1.95 -41.62 22.63
N ARG A 127 3.11 -41.35 23.23
CA ARG A 127 3.48 -39.99 23.65
C ARG A 127 3.64 -39.07 22.44
N ARG A 128 4.35 -39.53 21.41
CA ARG A 128 4.56 -38.81 20.15
C ARG A 128 3.24 -38.54 19.41
N THR A 129 2.37 -39.53 19.26
CA THR A 129 1.06 -39.34 18.62
C THR A 129 0.18 -38.36 19.39
N ARG A 130 0.25 -38.35 20.73
CA ARG A 130 -0.46 -37.34 21.55
C ARG A 130 0.08 -35.94 21.33
N GLU A 131 1.39 -35.79 21.14
CA GLU A 131 2.03 -34.51 20.82
C GLU A 131 1.64 -34.03 19.42
N GLU A 132 1.67 -34.91 18.42
CA GLU A 132 1.21 -34.63 17.06
C GLU A 132 -0.27 -34.24 17.03
N PHE A 133 -1.12 -34.92 17.81
CA PHE A 133 -2.54 -34.58 17.90
C PHE A 133 -2.79 -33.23 18.60
N ARG A 134 -1.95 -32.85 19.57
CA ARG A 134 -1.98 -31.51 20.17
C ARG A 134 -1.56 -30.45 19.16
N ALA A 135 -0.50 -30.69 18.40
CA ALA A 135 -0.04 -29.78 17.34
C ALA A 135 -1.12 -29.61 16.26
N PHE A 136 -1.71 -30.71 15.79
CA PHE A 136 -2.80 -30.66 14.81
C PHE A 136 -4.02 -29.88 15.33
N ARG A 137 -4.39 -30.05 16.61
CA ARG A 137 -5.45 -29.25 17.22
C ARG A 137 -5.11 -27.77 17.25
N GLN A 138 -3.85 -27.41 17.48
CA GLN A 138 -3.39 -26.02 17.43
C GLN A 138 -3.49 -25.48 16.00
N ASP A 139 -3.01 -26.21 15.00
CA ASP A 139 -3.09 -25.81 13.59
C ASP A 139 -4.54 -25.62 13.13
N MET A 140 -5.47 -26.47 13.58
CA MET A 140 -6.90 -26.31 13.29
C MET A 140 -7.51 -25.06 13.95
N GLN A 141 -7.06 -24.69 15.16
CA GLN A 141 -7.48 -23.45 15.80
C GLN A 141 -6.93 -22.23 15.05
N ASP A 142 -5.68 -22.27 14.64
CA ASP A 142 -5.03 -21.19 13.90
C ASP A 142 -5.68 -21.01 12.52
N LEU A 143 -5.96 -22.12 11.81
CA LEU A 143 -6.68 -22.10 10.54
C LEU A 143 -8.08 -21.48 10.70
N ARG A 144 -8.81 -21.85 11.77
CA ARG A 144 -10.12 -21.27 12.06
C ARG A 144 -10.02 -19.76 12.30
N ALA A 145 -9.00 -19.31 13.01
CA ALA A 145 -8.76 -17.88 13.25
C ALA A 145 -8.44 -17.14 11.94
N LEU A 146 -7.62 -17.74 11.06
CA LEU A 146 -7.31 -17.18 9.74
C LEU A 146 -8.56 -17.07 8.87
N VAL A 147 -9.40 -18.11 8.82
CA VAL A 147 -10.65 -18.09 8.06
C VAL A 147 -11.58 -17.00 8.56
N SER A 148 -11.76 -16.87 9.88
CA SER A 148 -12.56 -15.79 10.46
C SER A 148 -12.00 -14.40 10.14
N SER A 149 -10.68 -14.24 10.16
CA SER A 149 -10.04 -12.99 9.74
C SER A 149 -10.26 -12.68 8.25
N CYS A 150 -10.17 -13.69 7.39
CA CYS A 150 -10.49 -13.55 5.96
C CYS A 150 -11.95 -13.17 5.73
N ASP A 151 -12.89 -13.80 6.44
CA ASP A 151 -14.32 -13.50 6.37
C ASP A 151 -14.59 -12.03 6.71
N THR A 152 -14.08 -11.53 7.84
CA THR A 152 -14.22 -10.12 8.23
C THR A 152 -13.63 -9.15 7.20
N ARG A 153 -12.49 -9.51 6.57
CA ARG A 153 -11.88 -8.71 5.50
C ARG A 153 -12.72 -8.73 4.23
N LEU A 154 -13.31 -9.87 3.88
CA LEU A 154 -14.20 -10.00 2.73
C LEU A 154 -15.47 -9.19 2.92
N SER A 155 -16.14 -9.27 4.08
CA SER A 155 -17.31 -8.43 4.37
C SER A 155 -16.99 -6.93 4.32
N LYS A 156 -15.79 -6.54 4.77
CA LYS A 156 -15.34 -5.15 4.66
C LYS A 156 -15.06 -4.73 3.20
N LEU A 157 -14.65 -5.66 2.34
CA LEU A 157 -14.48 -5.40 0.92
C LEU A 157 -15.83 -5.32 0.21
N GLU A 158 -16.75 -6.24 0.50
CA GLU A 158 -18.13 -6.24 -0.02
C GLU A 158 -18.81 -4.91 0.29
N THR A 159 -18.82 -4.49 1.56
CA THR A 159 -19.40 -3.18 1.96
C THR A 159 -18.76 -1.97 1.28
N ARG A 160 -17.45 -2.03 0.99
CA ARG A 160 -16.76 -0.95 0.24
C ARG A 160 -17.11 -0.97 -1.24
N VAL A 161 -17.26 -2.15 -1.83
CA VAL A 161 -17.67 -2.31 -3.23
C VAL A 161 -19.11 -1.84 -3.37
N ASP A 162 -20.02 -2.25 -2.49
CA ASP A 162 -21.41 -1.79 -2.47
C ASP A 162 -21.50 -0.26 -2.39
N GLU A 163 -20.71 0.39 -1.53
CA GLU A 163 -20.70 1.86 -1.45
C GLU A 163 -20.12 2.49 -2.72
N MET A 164 -19.07 1.91 -3.30
CA MET A 164 -18.52 2.39 -4.58
C MET A 164 -19.52 2.23 -5.73
N GLU A 165 -20.23 1.10 -5.80
CA GLU A 165 -21.27 0.84 -6.79
C GLU A 165 -22.48 1.74 -6.58
N ARG A 166 -22.83 2.07 -5.33
CA ARG A 166 -23.89 3.05 -5.03
C ARG A 166 -23.49 4.45 -5.48
N ILE A 167 -22.26 4.88 -5.18
CA ILE A 167 -21.74 6.18 -5.62
C ILE A 167 -21.65 6.25 -7.15
N ALA A 168 -21.12 5.20 -7.79
CA ALA A 168 -20.96 5.12 -9.23
C ALA A 168 -22.31 4.98 -9.95
N GLY A 169 -23.23 4.18 -9.41
CA GLY A 169 -24.59 3.99 -9.93
C GLY A 169 -25.46 5.24 -9.77
N MET A 170 -25.30 6.00 -8.69
CA MET A 170 -25.95 7.31 -8.54
C MET A 170 -25.32 8.39 -9.45
N GLY A 171 -24.04 8.25 -9.81
CA GLY A 171 -23.33 9.14 -10.73
C GLY A 171 -23.50 8.79 -12.22
N GLY A 172 -24.00 7.60 -12.55
CA GLY A 172 -24.03 7.08 -13.93
C GLY A 172 -25.29 7.41 -14.71
N ASP A 173 -26.48 7.33 -14.11
CA ASP A 173 -27.71 7.10 -14.91
C ASP A 173 -28.85 8.11 -14.73
N GLY A 174 -28.69 9.14 -13.90
CA GLY A 174 -29.79 10.10 -13.65
C GLY A 174 -29.33 11.56 -13.66
N ALA A 175 -28.91 12.04 -12.49
CA ALA A 175 -28.70 13.48 -12.31
C ALA A 175 -27.41 14.00 -12.95
N HIS A 176 -26.31 13.23 -12.90
CA HIS A 176 -25.04 13.69 -13.43
C HIS A 176 -24.99 13.60 -14.96
N GLY A 177 -25.60 12.55 -15.54
CA GLY A 177 -25.74 12.39 -16.98
C GLY A 177 -26.63 13.48 -17.60
N GLU A 178 -27.75 13.82 -16.96
CA GLU A 178 -28.62 14.93 -17.40
C GLU A 178 -27.89 16.29 -17.32
N LEU A 179 -27.16 16.55 -16.23
CA LEU A 179 -26.35 17.77 -16.11
C LEU A 179 -25.23 17.83 -17.15
N ILE A 180 -24.54 16.72 -17.41
CA ILE A 180 -23.51 16.63 -18.44
C ILE A 180 -24.14 16.86 -19.82
N GLY A 181 -25.29 16.24 -20.12
CA GLY A 181 -26.00 16.44 -21.39
C GLY A 181 -26.48 17.88 -21.59
N MET A 182 -27.01 18.53 -20.55
CA MET A 182 -27.36 19.95 -20.60
C MET A 182 -26.13 20.84 -20.85
N LEU A 183 -25.00 20.51 -20.20
CA LEU A 183 -23.77 21.26 -20.38
C LEU A 183 -23.21 21.07 -21.79
N GLU A 184 -23.19 19.84 -22.30
CA GLU A 184 -22.77 19.53 -23.67
C GLU A 184 -23.65 20.25 -24.70
N SER A 185 -24.97 20.26 -24.50
CA SER A 185 -25.91 21.01 -25.34
C SER A 185 -25.63 22.51 -25.31
N THR A 186 -25.36 23.07 -24.13
CA THR A 186 -25.04 24.50 -23.98
C THR A 186 -23.73 24.83 -24.69
N VAL A 187 -22.71 23.98 -24.56
CA VAL A 187 -21.42 24.16 -25.25
C VAL A 187 -21.59 24.06 -26.76
N ALA A 188 -22.40 23.12 -27.26
CA ALA A 188 -22.69 22.99 -28.68
C ALA A 188 -23.39 24.25 -29.22
N GLN A 189 -24.37 24.76 -28.49
CA GLN A 189 -25.09 25.98 -28.87
C GLN A 189 -24.16 27.21 -28.87
N LEU A 190 -23.35 27.38 -27.83
CA LEU A 190 -22.39 28.49 -27.77
C LEU A 190 -21.35 28.43 -28.88
N ARG A 191 -20.92 27.23 -29.29
CA ARG A 191 -20.01 27.07 -30.45
C ARG A 191 -20.67 27.53 -31.74
N GLN A 192 -21.91 27.10 -31.97
CA GLN A 192 -22.68 27.54 -33.12
C GLN A 192 -22.87 29.06 -33.14
N ASP A 193 -23.24 29.66 -32.00
CA ASP A 193 -23.41 31.11 -31.89
C ASP A 193 -22.10 31.88 -32.18
N LEU A 194 -20.95 31.33 -31.78
CA LEU A 194 -19.65 31.92 -32.10
C LEU A 194 -19.34 31.81 -33.59
N ASP A 195 -19.55 30.63 -34.19
CA ASP A 195 -19.33 30.40 -35.61
C ASP A 195 -20.22 31.32 -36.46
N ASP A 196 -21.49 31.48 -36.11
CA ASP A 196 -22.44 32.37 -36.79
C ASP A 196 -22.00 33.83 -36.68
N ARG A 197 -21.55 34.28 -35.51
CA ARG A 197 -21.05 35.65 -35.30
C ARG A 197 -19.76 35.92 -36.08
N ASP A 198 -18.85 34.97 -36.12
CA ASP A 198 -17.60 35.10 -36.89
C ASP A 198 -17.90 35.16 -38.39
N GLN A 199 -18.86 34.36 -38.87
CA GLN A 199 -19.32 34.44 -40.25
C GLN A 199 -19.99 35.78 -40.56
N GLU A 200 -20.83 36.31 -39.66
CA GLU A 200 -21.44 37.64 -39.81
C GLU A 200 -20.40 38.77 -39.88
N LEU A 201 -19.30 38.67 -39.14
CA LEU A 201 -18.20 39.63 -39.22
C LEU A 201 -17.52 39.58 -40.59
N LEU A 202 -17.27 38.38 -41.11
CA LEU A 202 -16.66 38.19 -42.43
C LEU A 202 -17.54 38.65 -43.60
N LEU A 203 -18.87 38.72 -43.45
CA LEU A 203 -19.76 39.20 -44.52
C LEU A 203 -19.50 40.66 -44.92
N ASN A 204 -18.92 41.47 -44.01
CA ASN A 204 -18.59 42.86 -44.29
C ASN A 204 -17.15 43.02 -44.83
N ASP A 205 -16.35 41.96 -44.76
CA ASP A 205 -14.96 41.98 -45.22
C ASP A 205 -14.89 41.57 -46.69
N ILE A 206 -14.18 42.35 -47.49
CA ILE A 206 -14.02 42.11 -48.94
C ILE A 206 -12.54 41.89 -49.22
N GLU A 207 -12.21 40.72 -49.75
CA GLU A 207 -10.87 40.40 -50.24
C GLU A 207 -10.73 40.78 -51.73
N ILE A 208 -9.70 41.58 -52.05
CA ILE A 208 -9.37 41.97 -53.43
C ILE A 208 -8.00 41.40 -53.77
N SER A 209 -7.97 40.30 -54.51
CA SER A 209 -6.74 39.65 -54.95
C SER A 209 -6.29 40.14 -56.34
N GLY A 210 -5.00 40.04 -56.64
CA GLY A 210 -4.45 40.31 -57.99
C GLY A 210 -4.15 41.78 -58.30
N VAL A 211 -4.04 42.63 -57.28
CA VAL A 211 -3.64 44.04 -57.43
C VAL A 211 -2.11 44.14 -57.46
N PRO A 212 -1.48 44.76 -58.48
CA PRO A 212 -0.03 44.96 -58.49
C PRO A 212 0.41 45.89 -57.35
N GLU A 213 1.60 45.64 -56.80
CA GLU A 213 2.17 46.41 -55.70
C GLU A 213 3.11 47.51 -56.22
N GLU A 214 2.71 48.77 -56.07
CA GLU A 214 3.58 49.93 -56.32
C GLU A 214 3.84 50.73 -55.03
N ASN A 215 5.03 51.31 -54.93
CA ASN A 215 5.46 52.06 -53.74
C ASN A 215 4.74 53.41 -53.66
N GLY A 216 4.09 53.66 -52.50
CA GLY A 216 3.48 54.96 -52.18
C GLY A 216 1.99 55.09 -52.53
N GLU A 217 1.33 54.01 -52.96
CA GLU A 217 -0.10 53.99 -53.19
C GLU A 217 -0.91 53.83 -51.90
N SER A 218 -1.99 54.61 -51.77
CA SER A 218 -2.97 54.41 -50.70
C SER A 218 -3.92 53.26 -51.04
N VAL A 219 -4.04 52.29 -50.13
CA VAL A 219 -4.93 51.12 -50.30
C VAL A 219 -6.40 51.55 -50.46
N ALA A 220 -6.83 52.58 -49.72
CA ALA A 220 -8.19 53.11 -49.83
C ALA A 220 -8.49 53.66 -51.24
N HIS A 221 -7.52 54.34 -51.86
CA HIS A 221 -7.67 54.86 -53.23
C HIS A 221 -7.78 53.75 -54.28
N LEU A 222 -7.07 52.63 -54.08
CA LEU A 222 -7.18 51.45 -54.94
C LEU A 222 -8.57 50.82 -54.87
N VAL A 223 -9.13 50.69 -53.66
CA VAL A 223 -10.49 50.18 -53.45
C VAL A 223 -11.51 51.07 -54.17
N THR A 224 -11.42 52.40 -54.03
CA THR A 224 -12.33 53.35 -54.72
C THR A 224 -12.17 53.28 -56.24
N ALA A 225 -10.94 53.15 -56.74
CA ALA A 225 -10.68 53.00 -58.17
C ALA A 225 -11.26 51.69 -58.73
N CYS A 226 -11.11 50.57 -58.01
CA CYS A 226 -11.71 49.29 -58.35
C CYS A 226 -13.25 49.35 -58.34
N ALA A 227 -13.85 49.96 -57.31
CA ALA A 227 -15.30 50.14 -57.22
C ALA A 227 -15.84 50.95 -58.41
N ALA A 228 -15.19 52.06 -58.76
CA ALA A 228 -15.55 52.88 -59.91
C ALA A 228 -15.48 52.11 -61.24
N LYS A 229 -14.52 51.19 -61.39
CA LYS A 229 -14.42 50.31 -62.57
C LYS A 229 -15.53 49.26 -62.63
N LEU A 230 -16.01 48.80 -61.48
CA LEU A 230 -17.13 47.86 -61.36
C LEU A 230 -18.51 48.56 -61.45
N GLY A 231 -18.54 49.90 -61.52
CA GLY A 231 -19.78 50.68 -61.57
C GLY A 231 -20.45 50.85 -60.20
N VAL A 232 -19.71 50.63 -59.11
CA VAL A 232 -20.20 50.80 -57.74
C VAL A 232 -19.63 52.09 -57.14
N THR A 233 -20.49 52.89 -56.52
CA THR A 233 -20.08 54.10 -55.79
C THR A 233 -19.73 53.74 -54.35
N VAL A 234 -18.45 53.87 -53.99
CA VAL A 234 -17.95 53.63 -52.62
C VAL A 234 -17.18 54.87 -52.18
N ASP A 235 -17.63 55.47 -51.07
CA ASP A 235 -16.97 56.64 -50.48
C ASP A 235 -15.97 56.19 -49.39
N GLU A 236 -15.00 57.05 -49.05
CA GLU A 236 -14.03 56.75 -47.97
C GLU A 236 -14.69 56.52 -46.60
N ARG A 237 -15.93 56.97 -46.41
CA ARG A 237 -16.70 56.76 -45.18
C ARG A 237 -17.31 55.36 -45.07
N ASP A 238 -17.47 54.68 -46.20
CA ASP A 238 -17.98 53.31 -46.26
C ASP A 238 -16.88 52.29 -45.91
N ILE A 239 -15.62 52.74 -45.91
CA ILE A 239 -14.44 51.94 -45.60
C ILE A 239 -14.10 52.06 -44.12
N VAL A 240 -14.40 51.02 -43.34
CA VAL A 240 -14.06 50.97 -41.91
C VAL A 240 -12.57 50.74 -41.69
N ARG A 241 -11.98 49.79 -42.42
CA ARG A 241 -10.56 49.45 -42.35
C ARG A 241 -10.12 48.80 -43.66
N CYS A 242 -9.00 49.25 -44.20
CA CYS A 242 -8.32 48.58 -45.31
C CYS A 242 -6.89 48.22 -44.89
N MET A 243 -6.47 47.03 -45.28
CA MET A 243 -5.10 46.54 -45.11
C MET A 243 -4.71 45.76 -46.35
N ARG A 244 -3.43 45.87 -46.70
CA ARG A 244 -2.75 44.99 -47.65
C ARG A 244 -2.01 43.92 -46.86
#